data_AF-A0A7Y9WB23-F1
#
_entry.id   AF-A0A7Y9WB23-F1
#
_cell.length_a   1.000
_cell.length_b   1.000
_cell.length_c   1.000
_cell.angle_alpha   90.00
_cell.angle_beta   90.00
_cell.angle_gamma   90.00
#
_symmetry.space_group_name_H-M   'P 1'
#
loop_
_entity.id
_entity.type
_entity.pdbx_description
1 polymer ?
#
loop_
_entity_poly.entity_id
_entity_poly.type
_entity_poly.pdbx_seq_one_letter_code
_entity_poly.pdbx_strand_id
1 'polypeptide(L)'
;MRRQTLRADHLRFVREAPRGGVLHCFLLDCSASMLAGERLALAKGLLIGLFDRASAARAEAALVCFGGSGADVRFGPAVPRWWNERWLRPVGGGGGTPLAVGVGRAVRLLEDGARRKPAQQRWLWILTDGRTSDEPARPRDVDQIVVVDFEQGAIRLGRCASLADGWGARYVTAEELIG
;
A
#
# COMPACT_ATOMS: atom_id res chain seq x y z
N MET A 1 31.46 -2.15 21.44
CA MET A 1 30.15 -1.52 21.12
C MET A 1 29.63 -2.11 19.81
N ARG A 2 28.48 -2.79 19.86
CA ARG A 2 27.92 -3.59 18.75
C ARG A 2 27.29 -2.68 17.68
N ARG A 3 27.86 -2.68 16.47
CA ARG A 3 27.14 -2.33 15.23
C ARG A 3 26.38 -3.59 14.79
N GLN A 4 25.07 -3.62 14.99
CA GLN A 4 24.22 -4.58 14.31
C GLN A 4 23.85 -3.98 12.94
N THR A 5 24.64 -4.35 11.94
CA THR A 5 24.33 -4.15 10.53
C THR A 5 23.09 -5.00 10.22
N LEU A 6 21.99 -4.35 9.87
CA LEU A 6 20.74 -5.01 9.49
C LEU A 6 21.02 -5.98 8.33
N ARG A 7 20.72 -7.26 8.56
CA ARG A 7 21.04 -8.36 7.64
C ARG A 7 20.02 -8.43 6.51
N ALA A 8 20.52 -8.66 5.30
CA ALA A 8 19.77 -8.87 4.07
C ALA A 8 18.87 -10.14 4.06
N ASP A 9 18.68 -10.79 5.20
CA ASP A 9 18.09 -12.13 5.30
C ASP A 9 16.54 -12.12 5.37
N HIS A 10 15.89 -10.95 5.50
CA HIS A 10 14.43 -10.81 5.46
C HIS A 10 13.83 -10.60 4.05
N LEU A 11 14.67 -10.51 3.01
CA LEU A 11 14.24 -10.46 1.61
C LEU A 11 14.27 -11.82 0.91
N ARG A 12 14.17 -12.93 1.64
CA ARG A 12 13.95 -14.25 1.05
C ARG A 12 12.46 -14.51 0.81
N PHE A 13 11.85 -13.71 -0.07
CA PHE A 13 10.74 -14.22 -0.89
C PHE A 13 11.34 -14.71 -2.21
N VAL A 14 12.02 -15.86 -2.16
CA VAL A 14 12.36 -16.59 -3.38
C VAL A 14 11.10 -17.31 -3.84
N ARG A 15 10.39 -16.75 -4.82
CA ARG A 15 9.72 -17.52 -5.86
C ARG A 15 10.10 -16.86 -7.16
N GLU A 16 10.45 -17.67 -8.16
CA GLU A 16 10.83 -17.26 -9.52
C GLU A 16 10.20 -15.93 -9.91
N ALA A 17 11.01 -14.97 -10.39
CA ALA A 17 10.48 -13.72 -10.93
C ALA A 17 9.30 -14.08 -11.85
N PRO A 18 8.08 -13.59 -11.56
CA PRO A 18 6.90 -14.01 -12.31
C PRO A 18 7.18 -13.79 -13.79
N ARG A 19 6.91 -14.79 -14.63
CA ARG A 19 7.21 -14.71 -16.07
C ARG A 19 6.57 -13.48 -16.74
N GLY A 20 5.50 -12.92 -16.15
CA GLY A 20 4.83 -11.69 -16.58
C GLY A 20 5.16 -10.41 -15.78
N GLY A 21 6.09 -10.44 -14.83
CA GLY A 21 6.41 -9.31 -13.95
C GLY A 21 5.38 -9.10 -12.82
N VAL A 22 5.51 -7.97 -12.11
CA VAL A 22 4.63 -7.61 -10.98
C VAL A 22 4.01 -6.22 -11.23
N LEU A 23 2.74 -6.06 -10.86
CA LEU A 23 2.07 -4.77 -10.68
C LEU A 23 1.77 -4.58 -9.19
N HIS A 24 2.44 -3.61 -8.58
CA HIS A 24 2.19 -3.18 -7.21
C HIS A 24 1.18 -2.03 -7.20
N CYS A 25 -0.01 -2.24 -6.65
CA CYS A 25 -0.97 -1.18 -6.38
C CYS A 25 -0.86 -0.78 -4.91
N PHE A 26 -0.38 0.44 -4.66
CA PHE A 26 -0.32 1.04 -3.34
C PHE A 26 -1.61 1.84 -3.12
N LEU A 27 -2.43 1.39 -2.17
CA LEU A 27 -3.62 2.07 -1.71
C LEU A 27 -3.29 2.83 -0.42
N LEU A 28 -3.10 4.14 -0.53
CA LEU A 28 -2.76 5.02 0.57
C LEU A 28 -3.99 5.73 1.12
N ASP A 29 -4.17 5.63 2.43
CA ASP A 29 -5.11 6.44 3.19
C ASP A 29 -4.55 7.87 3.34
N CYS A 30 -5.28 8.82 2.76
CA CYS A 30 -5.02 10.25 2.78
C CYS A 30 -6.04 11.00 3.66
N SER A 31 -6.58 10.33 4.67
CA SER A 31 -7.42 10.95 5.71
C SER A 31 -6.61 11.87 6.63
N ALA A 32 -7.30 12.70 7.41
CA ALA A 32 -6.66 13.64 8.33
C ALA A 32 -5.78 12.94 9.39
N SER A 33 -6.14 11.71 9.81
CA SER A 33 -5.31 10.97 10.76
C SER A 33 -4.00 10.55 10.10
N MET A 34 -4.02 10.07 8.87
CA MET A 34 -2.82 9.66 8.14
C MET A 34 -1.94 10.82 7.67
N LEU A 35 -2.54 11.96 7.31
CA LEU A 35 -1.82 13.11 6.80
C LEU A 35 -1.28 14.05 7.90
N ALA A 36 -1.31 13.62 9.17
CA ALA A 36 -0.80 14.38 10.29
C ALA A 36 0.68 14.06 10.58
N GLY A 37 1.51 15.11 10.66
CA GLY A 37 2.85 15.07 11.25
C GLY A 37 3.73 13.91 10.76
N GLU A 38 4.14 13.06 11.71
CA GLU A 38 5.09 11.97 11.50
C GLU A 38 4.56 10.85 10.60
N ARG A 39 3.25 10.56 10.61
CA ARG A 39 2.65 9.51 9.76
C ARG A 39 2.78 9.83 8.28
N LEU A 40 2.57 11.09 7.89
CA LEU A 40 2.77 11.53 6.52
C LEU A 40 4.24 11.42 6.09
N ALA A 41 5.17 11.84 6.97
CA ALA A 41 6.60 11.73 6.70
C ALA A 41 7.02 10.26 6.50
N LEU A 42 6.51 9.37 7.36
CA LEU A 42 6.75 7.93 7.30
C LEU A 42 6.17 7.32 6.01
N ALA A 43 4.92 7.65 5.67
CA ALA A 43 4.26 7.15 4.48
C ALA A 43 4.97 7.60 3.20
N LYS A 44 5.43 8.86 3.17
CA LYS A 44 6.24 9.39 2.07
C LYS A 44 7.55 8.62 1.92
N GLY A 45 8.31 8.46 3.01
CA GLY A 45 9.59 7.74 2.98
C GLY A 45 9.43 6.30 2.52
N LEU A 46 8.42 5.60 3.06
CA LEU A 46 8.10 4.24 2.66
C LEU A 46 7.73 4.14 1.18
N LEU A 47 6.84 5.00 0.69
CA LEU A 47 6.40 4.98 -0.71
C LEU A 47 7.54 5.27 -1.68
N ILE A 48 8.43 6.21 -1.37
CA ILE A 48 9.63 6.47 -2.16
C ILE A 48 10.49 5.20 -2.23
N GLY A 49 10.81 4.59 -1.09
CA GLY A 49 11.61 3.36 -1.05
C GLY A 49 10.97 2.18 -1.79
N LEU A 50 9.64 2.02 -1.68
CA LEU A 50 8.90 0.98 -2.40
C LEU A 50 8.87 1.25 -3.92
N PHE A 51 8.74 2.50 -4.33
CA PHE A 51 8.80 2.91 -5.74
C PHE A 51 10.19 2.66 -6.31
N ASP A 52 11.25 2.98 -5.57
CA ASP A 52 12.64 2.73 -5.99
C ASP A 52 12.90 1.23 -6.16
N ARG A 53 12.42 0.39 -5.22
CA ARG A 53 12.48 -1.08 -5.33
C ARG A 53 11.72 -1.59 -6.56
N ALA A 54 10.51 -1.07 -6.80
CA ALA A 54 9.73 -1.43 -8.00
C ALA A 54 10.45 -1.02 -9.29
N SER A 55 11.04 0.18 -9.33
CA SER A 55 11.82 0.68 -10.46
C SER A 55 13.03 -0.20 -10.77
N ALA A 56 13.81 -0.55 -9.73
CA ALA A 56 14.98 -1.43 -9.85
C ALA A 56 14.61 -2.82 -10.37
N ALA A 57 13.47 -3.36 -9.94
CA ALA A 57 12.93 -4.64 -10.41
C ALA A 57 12.23 -4.56 -11.79
N ARG A 58 12.13 -3.36 -12.39
CA ARG A 58 11.30 -3.08 -13.57
C ARG A 58 9.83 -3.52 -13.40
N ALA A 59 9.34 -3.52 -12.17
CA ALA A 59 7.95 -3.77 -11.84
C ALA A 59 7.11 -2.51 -12.07
N GLU A 60 5.84 -2.71 -12.42
CA GLU A 60 4.90 -1.60 -12.49
C GLU A 60 4.39 -1.27 -11.10
N ALA A 61 4.14 0.01 -10.87
CA ALA A 61 3.49 0.53 -9.69
C ALA A 61 2.27 1.37 -10.09
N ALA A 62 1.29 1.40 -9.20
CA ALA A 62 0.21 2.38 -9.20
C ALA A 62 0.02 2.90 -7.78
N LEU A 63 -0.32 4.18 -7.65
CA LEU A 63 -0.70 4.77 -6.37
C LEU A 63 -2.16 5.21 -6.46
N VAL A 64 -2.98 4.65 -5.60
CA VAL A 64 -4.35 5.09 -5.35
C VAL A 64 -4.37 5.74 -3.99
N CYS A 65 -4.83 6.99 -3.92
CA CYS A 65 -5.08 7.66 -2.66
C CYS A 65 -6.57 7.65 -2.38
N PHE A 66 -6.99 7.33 -1.17
CA PHE A 66 -8.39 7.41 -0.74
C PHE A 66 -8.51 8.28 0.51
N GLY A 67 -9.63 8.95 0.68
CA GLY A 67 -9.81 9.94 1.74
C GLY A 67 -11.13 10.68 1.56
N GLY A 68 -11.71 11.15 2.65
CA GLY A 68 -13.05 11.75 2.60
C GLY A 68 -14.03 10.78 1.93
N SER A 69 -14.77 11.25 0.92
CA SER A 69 -15.75 10.42 0.21
C SER A 69 -15.25 9.78 -1.10
N GLY A 70 -13.93 9.80 -1.38
CA GLY A 70 -13.41 9.43 -2.71
C GLY A 70 -12.11 8.62 -2.73
N ALA A 71 -11.73 8.20 -3.94
CA ALA A 71 -10.44 7.56 -4.22
C ALA A 71 -9.92 7.94 -5.63
N ASP A 72 -8.70 8.45 -5.68
CA ASP A 72 -8.03 8.95 -6.88
C ASP A 72 -6.82 8.09 -7.25
N VAL A 73 -6.65 7.79 -8.53
CA VAL A 73 -5.38 7.25 -9.03
C VAL A 73 -4.42 8.42 -9.20
N ARG A 74 -3.32 8.42 -8.44
CA ARG A 74 -2.30 9.49 -8.43
C ARG A 74 -1.10 9.15 -9.31
N PHE A 75 -0.82 7.86 -9.50
CA PHE A 75 0.25 7.39 -10.37
C PHE A 75 -0.10 6.03 -10.98
N GLY A 76 0.43 5.78 -12.17
CA GLY A 76 0.45 4.46 -12.80
C GLY A 76 -0.89 3.98 -13.35
N PRO A 77 -0.96 2.70 -13.80
CA PRO A 77 0.10 1.69 -13.73
C PRO A 77 1.27 2.00 -14.67
N ALA A 78 2.49 2.09 -14.12
CA ALA A 78 3.72 2.30 -14.89
C ALA A 78 4.95 1.95 -14.03
N VAL A 79 6.11 1.73 -14.66
CA VAL A 79 7.39 1.65 -13.93
C VAL A 79 7.71 3.04 -13.38
N PRO A 80 7.81 3.23 -12.05
CA PRO A 80 8.08 4.54 -11.46
C PRO A 80 9.49 5.01 -11.83
N ARG A 81 9.59 6.26 -12.27
CA ARG A 81 10.87 6.91 -12.67
C ARG A 81 11.17 8.18 -11.87
N TRP A 82 10.16 8.74 -11.24
CA TRP A 82 10.22 9.99 -10.49
C TRP A 82 9.10 9.99 -9.45
N TRP A 83 9.26 10.80 -8.42
CA TRP A 83 8.30 10.98 -7.34
C TRP A 83 7.64 12.37 -7.41
N ASN A 84 6.34 12.45 -7.13
CA ASN A 84 5.65 13.73 -6.95
C ASN A 84 5.07 13.85 -5.53
N GLU A 85 5.50 14.85 -4.78
CA GLU A 85 4.92 15.12 -3.46
C GLU A 85 3.42 15.45 -3.53
N ARG A 86 2.95 16.02 -4.65
CA ARG A 86 1.53 16.35 -4.84
C ARG A 86 0.62 15.12 -4.85
N TRP A 87 1.16 13.93 -5.08
CA TRP A 87 0.37 12.70 -5.03
C TRP A 87 -0.22 12.44 -3.66
N LEU A 88 0.46 12.85 -2.59
CA LEU A 88 0.01 12.66 -1.21
C LEU A 88 -0.99 13.72 -0.73
N ARG A 89 -1.39 14.66 -1.59
CA ARG A 89 -2.41 15.65 -1.22
C ARG A 89 -3.73 14.94 -0.86
N PRO A 90 -4.46 15.45 0.15
CA PRO A 90 -5.76 14.91 0.53
C PRO A 90 -6.65 14.67 -0.68
N VAL A 91 -7.44 13.59 -0.63
CA VAL A 91 -8.57 13.40 -1.52
C VAL A 91 -9.69 14.28 -0.96
N GLY A 92 -10.18 15.24 -1.74
CA GLY A 92 -11.15 16.23 -1.27
C GLY A 92 -12.46 15.60 -0.78
N GLY A 93 -13.23 16.34 0.01
CA GLY A 93 -14.52 15.92 0.55
C GLY A 93 -14.49 15.70 2.08
N GLY A 94 -15.52 16.18 2.78
CA GLY A 94 -15.68 15.95 4.22
C GLY A 94 -16.36 14.61 4.49
N GLY A 95 -15.94 13.91 5.55
CA GLY A 95 -16.53 12.63 5.99
C GLY A 95 -15.49 11.61 6.46
N GLY A 96 -15.97 10.49 7.01
CA GLY A 96 -15.13 9.31 7.26
C GLY A 96 -14.60 8.74 5.95
N THR A 97 -13.49 8.00 6.00
CA THR A 97 -12.80 7.48 4.82
C THR A 97 -13.23 6.02 4.56
N PRO A 98 -14.05 5.73 3.53
CA PRO A 98 -14.48 4.37 3.25
C PRO A 98 -13.35 3.60 2.58
N LEU A 99 -12.74 2.70 3.33
CA LEU A 99 -11.73 1.79 2.80
C LEU A 99 -12.27 0.99 1.61
N ALA A 100 -13.55 0.65 1.61
CA ALA A 100 -14.23 -0.05 0.51
C ALA A 100 -14.18 0.71 -0.81
N VAL A 101 -14.29 2.05 -0.79
CA VAL A 101 -14.17 2.88 -2.00
C VAL A 101 -12.74 2.83 -2.54
N GLY A 102 -11.75 2.94 -1.65
CA GLY A 102 -10.34 2.81 -2.00
C GLY A 102 -10.00 1.44 -2.58
N VAL A 103 -10.41 0.37 -1.90
CA VAL A 103 -10.21 -1.03 -2.31
C VAL A 103 -10.89 -1.28 -3.65
N GLY A 104 -12.14 -0.86 -3.83
CA GLY A 104 -12.84 -0.99 -5.10
C GLY A 104 -12.13 -0.30 -6.26
N ARG A 105 -11.54 0.88 -6.02
CA ARG A 105 -10.75 1.59 -7.03
C ARG A 105 -9.45 0.88 -7.37
N ALA A 106 -8.73 0.39 -6.36
CA ALA A 106 -7.50 -0.38 -6.53
C ALA A 106 -7.74 -1.70 -7.27
N VAL A 107 -8.80 -2.43 -6.93
CA VAL A 107 -9.18 -3.69 -7.58
C VAL A 107 -9.49 -3.49 -9.05
N ARG A 108 -10.30 -2.47 -9.41
CA ARG A 108 -10.57 -2.15 -10.82
C ARG A 108 -9.28 -1.88 -11.60
N LEU A 109 -8.32 -1.15 -11.01
CA LEU A 109 -7.03 -0.89 -11.63
C LEU A 109 -6.23 -2.19 -11.86
N LEU A 110 -6.23 -3.10 -10.87
CA LEU A 110 -5.55 -4.40 -10.97
C LEU A 110 -6.23 -5.33 -11.99
N GLU A 111 -7.57 -5.34 -12.06
CA GLU A 111 -8.34 -6.09 -13.05
C GLU A 111 -8.07 -5.59 -14.47
N ASP A 112 -8.03 -4.27 -14.66
CA ASP A 112 -7.67 -3.64 -15.94
C ASP A 112 -6.23 -4.00 -16.36
N GLY A 113 -5.32 -4.09 -15.39
CA GLY A 113 -3.97 -4.63 -15.57
C GLY A 113 -4.01 -6.10 -16.03
N ALA A 114 -4.77 -6.95 -15.34
CA ALA A 114 -4.89 -8.38 -15.62
C ALA A 114 -5.40 -8.65 -17.04
N ARG A 115 -6.36 -7.85 -17.54
CA ARG A 115 -6.86 -7.99 -18.93
C ARG A 115 -5.78 -7.72 -19.98
N ARG A 116 -4.84 -6.82 -19.69
CA ARG A 116 -3.73 -6.48 -20.60
C ARG A 116 -2.53 -7.42 -20.45
N LYS A 117 -2.26 -7.88 -19.23
CA LYS A 117 -1.12 -8.74 -18.89
C LYS A 117 -1.56 -9.87 -17.94
N PRO A 118 -2.23 -10.93 -18.45
CA PRO A 118 -2.82 -11.96 -17.60
C PRO A 118 -1.83 -12.73 -16.73
N ALA A 119 -0.57 -12.83 -17.16
CA ALA A 119 0.50 -13.51 -16.42
C ALA A 119 1.23 -12.61 -15.41
N GLN A 120 0.88 -11.32 -15.32
CA GLN A 120 1.49 -10.38 -14.39
C GLN A 120 0.89 -10.57 -13.00
N GLN A 121 1.76 -10.73 -12.00
CA GLN A 121 1.31 -10.87 -10.62
C GLN A 121 0.81 -9.52 -10.08
N ARG A 122 -0.28 -9.54 -9.31
CA ARG A 122 -0.98 -8.38 -8.77
C ARG A 122 -0.81 -8.33 -7.27
N TRP A 123 -0.19 -7.26 -6.79
CA TRP A 123 0.01 -7.01 -5.36
C TRP A 123 -0.80 -5.79 -4.95
N LEU A 124 -1.59 -5.92 -3.89
CA LEU A 124 -2.26 -4.80 -3.23
C LEU A 124 -1.57 -4.50 -1.91
N TRP A 125 -1.11 -3.28 -1.74
CA TRP A 125 -0.56 -2.76 -0.49
C TRP A 125 -1.54 -1.75 0.08
N ILE A 126 -2.05 -1.97 1.28
CA ILE A 126 -2.96 -1.05 1.97
C ILE A 126 -2.15 -0.32 3.04
N LEU A 127 -2.01 0.99 2.93
CA LEU A 127 -1.26 1.85 3.85
C LEU A 127 -2.26 2.72 4.61
N THR A 128 -2.52 2.41 5.88
CA THR A 128 -3.53 3.10 6.71
C THR A 128 -3.17 2.98 8.20
N ASP A 129 -3.74 3.87 9.02
CA ASP A 129 -3.69 3.77 10.48
C ASP A 129 -4.94 3.11 11.08
N GLY A 130 -5.79 2.52 10.22
CA GLY A 130 -6.92 1.70 10.63
C GLY A 130 -8.05 2.48 11.30
N ARG A 131 -8.07 3.82 11.22
CA ARG A 131 -9.09 4.64 11.92
C ARG A 131 -10.49 4.55 11.30
N THR A 132 -10.59 3.98 10.10
CA THR A 132 -11.88 3.63 9.47
C THR A 132 -12.54 2.45 10.18
N SER A 133 -13.88 2.47 10.24
CA SER A 133 -14.70 1.34 10.73
C SER A 133 -15.25 0.49 9.58
N ASP A 134 -14.85 0.80 8.35
CA ASP A 134 -15.27 0.10 7.15
C ASP A 134 -14.52 -1.23 7.00
N GLU A 135 -15.25 -2.31 6.73
CA GLU A 135 -14.73 -3.66 6.62
C GLU A 135 -15.05 -4.22 5.22
N PRO A 136 -14.27 -3.84 4.19
CA PRO A 136 -14.51 -4.34 2.86
C PRO A 136 -14.28 -5.86 2.77
N ALA A 137 -14.98 -6.49 1.83
CA ALA A 137 -14.70 -7.88 1.48
C ALA A 137 -13.30 -8.01 0.86
N ARG A 138 -12.63 -9.14 1.11
CA ARG A 138 -11.34 -9.45 0.50
C ARG A 138 -11.45 -9.47 -1.04
N PRO A 139 -10.59 -8.73 -1.76
CA PRO A 139 -10.46 -8.86 -3.21
C PRO A 139 -10.09 -10.28 -3.66
N ARG A 140 -10.82 -10.83 -4.64
CA ARG A 140 -10.59 -12.19 -5.15
C ARG A 140 -9.40 -12.28 -6.10
N ASP A 141 -9.29 -11.32 -7.02
CA ASP A 141 -8.32 -11.33 -8.13
C ASP A 141 -7.01 -10.61 -7.80
N VAL A 142 -6.53 -10.76 -6.56
CA VAL A 142 -5.28 -10.18 -6.08
C VAL A 142 -4.40 -11.29 -5.53
N ASP A 143 -3.22 -11.45 -6.12
CA ASP A 143 -2.35 -12.58 -5.83
C ASP A 143 -1.66 -12.44 -4.46
N GLN A 144 -1.37 -11.20 -4.05
CA GLN A 144 -0.76 -10.88 -2.75
C GLN A 144 -1.39 -9.62 -2.17
N ILE A 145 -1.76 -9.67 -0.88
CA ILE A 145 -2.27 -8.50 -0.15
C ILE A 145 -1.37 -8.26 1.06
N VAL A 146 -0.93 -7.02 1.23
CA VAL A 146 -0.13 -6.56 2.37
C VAL A 146 -0.83 -5.38 3.02
N VAL A 147 -1.11 -5.47 4.31
CA VAL A 147 -1.58 -4.36 5.13
C VAL A 147 -0.39 -3.79 5.89
N VAL A 148 -0.10 -2.52 5.63
CA VAL A 148 0.96 -1.74 6.28
C VAL A 148 0.31 -0.83 7.31
N ASP A 149 0.60 -1.10 8.57
CA ASP A 149 0.01 -0.40 9.70
C ASP A 149 0.83 0.85 10.07
N PHE A 150 0.16 1.99 10.03
CA PHE A 150 0.68 3.29 10.46
C PHE A 150 0.15 3.71 11.84
N GLU A 151 -0.57 2.83 12.54
CA GLU A 151 -1.06 3.12 13.88
C GLU A 151 0.11 3.34 14.85
N GLN A 152 0.14 4.52 15.46
CA GLN A 152 1.16 4.95 16.42
C GLN A 152 0.53 5.28 17.77
N GLY A 153 1.34 5.18 18.84
CA GLY A 153 0.95 5.57 20.20
C GLY A 153 0.64 4.39 21.13
N ALA A 154 0.38 4.71 22.40
CA ALA A 154 0.18 3.72 23.46
C ALA A 154 -1.16 2.98 23.38
N ILE A 155 -2.19 3.59 22.77
CA ILE A 155 -3.50 2.98 22.56
C ILE A 155 -3.65 2.61 21.09
N ARG A 156 -3.63 1.31 20.81
CA ARG A 156 -3.82 0.73 19.48
C ARG A 156 -5.22 0.14 19.36
N LEU A 157 -5.92 0.46 18.28
CA LEU A 157 -7.22 -0.12 17.94
C LEU A 157 -7.09 -1.50 17.31
N GLY A 158 -5.93 -1.82 16.71
CA GLY A 158 -5.65 -3.15 16.16
C GLY A 158 -6.44 -3.50 14.89
N ARG A 159 -7.12 -2.52 14.28
CA ARG A 159 -7.99 -2.76 13.11
C ARG A 159 -7.23 -3.18 11.86
N CYS A 160 -6.01 -2.69 11.66
CA CYS A 160 -5.14 -3.15 10.57
C CYS A 160 -4.82 -4.64 10.69
N ALA A 161 -4.55 -5.12 11.91
CA ALA A 161 -4.31 -6.53 12.18
C ALA A 161 -5.59 -7.36 11.94
N SER A 162 -6.73 -6.91 12.47
CA SER A 162 -8.03 -7.58 12.24
C SER A 162 -8.39 -7.67 10.75
N LEU A 163 -8.14 -6.61 9.97
CA LEU A 163 -8.35 -6.62 8.52
C LEU A 163 -7.43 -7.63 7.84
N ALA A 164 -6.14 -7.64 8.20
CA ALA A 164 -5.17 -8.56 7.64
C ALA A 164 -5.54 -10.01 7.95
N ASP A 165 -5.92 -10.31 9.18
CA ASP A 165 -6.36 -11.65 9.60
C ASP A 165 -7.64 -12.08 8.89
N GLY A 166 -8.65 -11.21 8.85
CA GLY A 166 -9.92 -11.48 8.18
C GLY A 166 -9.75 -11.72 6.68
N TRP A 167 -8.70 -11.18 6.08
CA TRP A 167 -8.35 -11.45 4.70
C TRP A 167 -7.33 -12.57 4.54
N GLY A 168 -6.60 -13.00 5.57
CA GLY A 168 -5.39 -13.81 5.37
C GLY A 168 -4.35 -13.07 4.54
N ALA A 169 -4.22 -11.76 4.75
CA ALA A 169 -3.22 -10.89 4.15
C ALA A 169 -1.97 -10.83 5.05
N ARG A 170 -0.84 -10.40 4.49
CA ARG A 170 0.36 -10.14 5.28
C ARG A 170 0.18 -8.84 6.06
N TYR A 171 0.32 -8.89 7.37
CA TYR A 171 0.41 -7.71 8.23
C TYR A 171 1.87 -7.33 8.46
N VAL A 172 2.19 -6.04 8.41
CA VAL A 172 3.49 -5.46 8.77
C VAL A 172 3.28 -4.06 9.30
N THR A 173 4.13 -3.59 10.22
CA THR A 173 4.12 -2.18 10.60
C THR A 173 4.96 -1.35 9.62
N ALA A 174 4.67 -0.04 9.53
CA ALA A 174 5.47 0.85 8.70
C ALA A 174 6.94 0.93 9.16
N GLU A 175 7.19 0.78 10.48
CA GLU A 175 8.54 0.77 11.06
C GLU A 175 9.35 -0.45 10.63
N GLU A 176 8.72 -1.64 10.58
CA GLU A 176 9.35 -2.90 10.15
C GLU A 176 9.77 -2.91 8.68
N LEU A 177 9.16 -2.08 7.83
CA LEU A 177 9.49 -1.99 6.41
C LEU A 177 10.63 -1.00 6.10
N ILE A 178 10.88 -0.07 7.01
CA ILE A 178 11.91 0.98 6.89
C ILE A 178 13.19 0.58 7.64
N GLY A 179 13.07 -0.20 8.72
CA GLY A 179 14.18 -0.85 9.42
C GLY A 179 14.76 -2.02 8.64
#